data_AF-A0A9E4Y1L6-F1
#
_entry.id   AF-A0A9E4Y1L6-F1
#
_cell.length_a   1.000
_cell.length_b   1.000
_cell.length_c   1.000
_cell.angle_alpha   90.00
_cell.angle_beta   90.00
_cell.angle_gamma   90.00
#
_symmetry.space_group_name_H-M   'P 1'
#
loop_
_entity.id
_entity.type
_entity.pdbx_description
1 polymer ?
#
loop_
_entity_poly.entity_id
_entity_poly.type
_entity_poly.pdbx_seq_one_letter_code
_entity_poly.pdbx_strand_id
1 'polypeptide(L)'
;QFIGLRDEFVDRYGEPKRVIDTLHPESYSCLHKVNPNMVPMTFRGMQMLAHLWPAGCDVPPLPPQGAGKALLLEVMPGAVLRALKLPFKGYKNGTRRLDLRRQILEGLPERIPLALPNLERLQDDCMASHDCLDAVVAAVAAALWSTDPAMFRLPAPQDGRENCSSLMPNPMIEGWLYAPVHIGDRYPGFHPG
;
A
#
# COMPACT_ATOMS: atom_id res chain seq x y z
N GLN A 1 9.43 14.99 -17.29
CA GLN A 1 8.32 14.29 -17.97
C GLN A 1 7.13 14.06 -17.03
N PHE A 2 7.31 13.42 -15.86
CA PHE A 2 6.22 13.20 -14.90
C PHE A 2 5.51 14.48 -14.41
N ILE A 3 6.27 15.51 -13.99
CA ILE A 3 5.69 16.75 -13.44
C ILE A 3 4.71 17.38 -14.44
N GLY A 4 5.04 17.36 -15.73
CA GLY A 4 4.14 17.80 -16.79
C GLY A 4 2.87 16.96 -16.90
N LEU A 5 2.97 15.62 -16.86
CA LEU A 5 1.79 14.73 -16.88
C LEU A 5 0.88 14.94 -15.67
N ARG A 6 1.46 15.14 -14.48
CA ARG A 6 0.70 15.46 -13.27
C ARG A 6 0.01 16.82 -13.40
N ASP A 7 0.74 17.83 -13.84
CA ASP A 7 0.19 19.18 -13.95
C ASP A 7 -0.92 19.22 -15.02
N GLU A 8 -0.74 18.54 -16.15
CA GLU A 8 -1.79 18.34 -17.16
C GLU A 8 -3.01 17.60 -16.61
N PHE A 9 -2.81 16.58 -15.78
CA PHE A 9 -3.91 15.87 -15.11
C PHE A 9 -4.65 16.79 -14.14
N VAL A 10 -3.94 17.49 -13.27
CA VAL A 10 -4.53 18.40 -12.28
C VAL A 10 -5.24 19.58 -12.95
N ASP A 11 -4.67 20.15 -14.00
CA ASP A 11 -5.28 21.25 -14.74
C ASP A 11 -6.56 20.81 -15.45
N ARG A 12 -6.61 19.56 -15.90
CA ARG A 12 -7.77 19.00 -16.60
C ARG A 12 -8.86 18.46 -15.67
N TYR A 13 -8.49 17.93 -14.50
CA TYR A 13 -9.39 17.14 -13.66
C TYR A 13 -9.46 17.57 -12.19
N GLY A 14 -8.62 18.52 -11.75
CA GLY A 14 -8.49 18.94 -10.36
C GLY A 14 -7.73 17.93 -9.49
N GLU A 15 -7.96 17.97 -8.17
CA GLU A 15 -7.33 17.06 -7.18
C GLU A 15 -8.39 16.30 -6.35
N PRO A 16 -9.17 15.39 -6.95
CA PRO A 16 -10.20 14.65 -6.24
C PRO A 16 -9.58 13.68 -5.22
N LYS A 17 -9.87 13.86 -3.93
CA LYS A 17 -9.41 12.92 -2.89
C LYS A 17 -10.14 11.59 -3.00
N ARG A 18 -9.41 10.47 -2.95
CA ARG A 18 -9.99 9.13 -2.83
C ARG A 18 -10.52 8.90 -1.40
N VAL A 19 -11.42 7.94 -1.23
CA VAL A 19 -11.88 7.55 0.12
C VAL A 19 -10.72 7.01 0.97
N ILE A 20 -9.73 6.34 0.38
CA ILE A 20 -8.55 5.87 1.12
C ILE A 20 -7.64 7.03 1.55
N ASP A 21 -7.61 8.11 0.78
CA ASP A 21 -6.79 9.28 1.05
C ASP A 21 -7.22 9.97 2.35
N THR A 22 -8.53 10.00 2.65
CA THR A 22 -9.03 10.59 3.91
C THR A 22 -8.64 9.77 5.13
N LEU A 23 -8.42 8.47 4.97
CA LEU A 23 -8.02 7.56 6.06
C LEU A 23 -6.51 7.47 6.19
N HIS A 24 -5.80 7.43 5.07
CA HIS A 24 -4.37 7.21 4.91
C HIS A 24 -3.73 8.31 4.05
N PRO A 25 -3.50 9.51 4.61
CA PRO A 25 -2.90 10.61 3.88
C PRO A 25 -1.47 10.31 3.40
N GLU A 26 -0.79 9.36 4.05
CA GLU A 26 0.48 8.82 3.57
C GLU A 26 0.35 8.15 2.20
N SER A 27 -0.80 7.57 1.88
CA SER A 27 -1.06 6.78 0.67
C SER A 27 -1.66 7.58 -0.49
N TYR A 28 -1.66 8.93 -0.41
CA TYR A 28 -2.16 9.80 -1.48
C TYR A 28 -1.65 9.40 -2.87
N SER A 29 -2.54 9.49 -3.86
CA SER A 29 -2.18 9.28 -5.28
C SER A 29 -0.99 10.17 -5.65
N CYS A 30 -0.05 9.61 -6.43
CA CYS A 30 1.08 10.39 -6.94
C CYS A 30 0.65 11.48 -7.93
N LEU A 31 -0.59 11.45 -8.41
CA LEU A 31 -1.16 12.48 -9.27
C LEU A 31 -1.59 13.74 -8.49
N HIS A 32 -1.58 13.72 -7.16
CA HIS A 32 -1.88 14.89 -6.33
C HIS A 32 -0.61 15.67 -5.94
N LYS A 33 -0.69 17.00 -5.89
CA LYS A 33 0.40 17.90 -5.46
C LYS A 33 0.65 17.84 -3.94
N VAL A 34 -0.27 17.26 -3.18
CA VAL A 34 -0.28 17.25 -1.70
C VAL A 34 0.84 16.39 -1.09
N ASN A 35 1.42 15.42 -1.81
CA ASN A 35 2.53 14.60 -1.31
C ASN A 35 3.66 14.46 -2.32
N PRO A 36 4.53 15.48 -2.50
CA PRO A 36 5.55 15.51 -3.55
C PRO A 36 6.63 14.43 -3.42
N ASN A 37 6.78 13.82 -2.24
CA ASN A 37 7.87 12.88 -1.95
C ASN A 37 7.60 11.45 -2.45
N MET A 38 6.33 11.07 -2.61
CA MET A 38 5.90 9.77 -3.12
C MET A 38 5.91 9.71 -4.66
N VAL A 39 6.05 10.87 -5.28
CA VAL A 39 5.62 11.12 -6.65
C VAL A 39 6.41 10.32 -7.69
N PRO A 40 7.76 10.31 -7.71
CA PRO A 40 8.50 9.60 -8.74
C PRO A 40 8.46 8.08 -8.57
N MET A 41 8.53 7.61 -7.32
CA MET A 41 8.60 6.18 -7.00
C MET A 41 7.28 5.48 -7.33
N THR A 42 6.16 6.02 -6.83
CA THR A 42 4.85 5.41 -7.09
C THR A 42 4.49 5.50 -8.57
N PHE A 43 4.81 6.60 -9.25
CA PHE A 43 4.57 6.71 -10.69
C PHE A 43 5.33 5.64 -11.48
N ARG A 44 6.61 5.42 -11.19
CA ARG A 44 7.39 4.37 -11.85
C ARG A 44 6.90 2.97 -11.50
N GLY A 45 6.50 2.74 -10.24
CA GLY A 45 5.85 1.49 -9.81
C GLY A 45 4.57 1.22 -10.60
N MET A 46 3.69 2.21 -10.73
CA MET A 46 2.46 2.11 -11.51
C MET A 46 2.71 1.87 -12.99
N GLN A 47 3.69 2.56 -13.59
CA GLN A 47 4.08 2.29 -14.96
C GLN A 47 4.55 0.84 -15.12
N MET A 48 5.41 0.35 -14.23
CA MET A 48 5.87 -1.04 -14.26
C MET A 48 4.69 -2.02 -14.14
N LEU A 49 3.78 -1.80 -13.19
CA LEU A 49 2.58 -2.63 -13.01
C LEU A 49 1.67 -2.61 -14.24
N ALA A 50 1.50 -1.47 -14.90
CA ALA A 50 0.73 -1.36 -16.14
C ALA A 50 1.35 -2.13 -17.31
N HIS A 51 2.68 -2.36 -17.31
CA HIS A 51 3.35 -3.23 -18.29
C HIS A 51 3.27 -4.71 -17.90
N LEU A 52 3.30 -5.02 -16.60
CA LEU A 52 3.25 -6.39 -16.09
C LEU A 52 1.84 -6.99 -16.18
N TRP A 53 0.80 -6.17 -16.07
CA TRP A 53 -0.58 -6.63 -16.26
C TRP A 53 -0.77 -7.31 -17.63
N PRO A 54 -0.57 -6.66 -18.80
CA PRO A 54 -0.73 -7.35 -20.09
C PRO A 54 0.28 -8.48 -20.33
N ALA A 55 1.35 -8.58 -19.52
CA ALA A 55 2.28 -9.71 -19.53
C ALA A 55 1.76 -10.94 -18.74
N GLY A 56 0.58 -10.86 -18.15
CA GLY A 56 -0.11 -11.97 -17.49
C GLY A 56 -0.04 -11.97 -15.97
N CYS A 57 0.30 -10.86 -15.33
CA CYS A 57 0.17 -10.69 -13.87
C CYS A 57 -1.21 -10.13 -13.50
N ASP A 58 -1.77 -10.58 -12.38
CA ASP A 58 -2.94 -9.93 -11.79
C ASP A 58 -2.47 -8.72 -10.97
N VAL A 59 -3.00 -7.54 -11.29
CA VAL A 59 -2.64 -6.29 -10.62
C VAL A 59 -3.94 -5.63 -10.18
N PRO A 60 -4.42 -5.88 -8.95
CA PRO A 60 -5.64 -5.24 -8.48
C PRO A 60 -5.52 -3.71 -8.59
N PRO A 61 -6.63 -2.99 -8.82
CA PRO A 61 -7.98 -3.48 -9.11
C PRO A 61 -8.21 -3.72 -10.60
N LEU A 62 -7.15 -3.81 -11.42
CA LEU A 62 -7.31 -4.15 -12.84
C LEU A 62 -8.03 -5.50 -12.94
N PRO A 63 -8.87 -5.70 -13.97
CA PRO A 63 -9.58 -6.97 -14.14
C PRO A 63 -8.60 -8.15 -14.12
N PRO A 64 -8.91 -9.22 -13.39
CA PRO A 64 -8.07 -10.41 -13.36
C PRO A 64 -7.98 -11.02 -14.75
N GLN A 65 -6.79 -11.51 -15.13
CA GLN A 65 -6.55 -12.10 -16.45
C GLN A 65 -6.77 -13.61 -16.51
N GLY A 66 -7.04 -14.25 -15.36
CA GLY A 66 -7.40 -15.66 -15.26
C GLY A 66 -6.83 -16.34 -14.01
N ALA A 67 -7.35 -17.53 -13.68
CA ALA A 67 -6.91 -18.27 -12.49
C ALA A 67 -5.45 -18.76 -12.61
N GLY A 68 -4.69 -18.66 -11.51
CA GLY A 68 -3.33 -19.21 -11.38
C GLY A 68 -2.19 -18.28 -11.79
N LYS A 69 -2.44 -16.98 -11.97
CA LYS A 69 -1.41 -15.97 -12.26
C LYS A 69 -0.81 -15.37 -10.99
N ALA A 70 0.41 -14.86 -11.11
CA ALA A 70 1.06 -14.14 -10.02
C ALA A 70 0.35 -12.80 -9.79
N LEU A 71 -0.03 -12.54 -8.55
CA LEU A 71 -0.67 -11.30 -8.13
C LEU A 71 0.38 -10.32 -7.62
N LEU A 72 0.34 -9.07 -8.09
CA LEU A 72 1.26 -8.00 -7.71
C LEU A 72 0.52 -6.91 -6.94
N LEU A 73 1.07 -6.56 -5.77
CA LEU A 73 0.59 -5.47 -4.92
C LEU A 73 1.68 -4.41 -4.79
N GLU A 74 1.36 -3.16 -5.09
CA GLU A 74 2.17 -2.03 -4.66
C GLU A 74 1.83 -1.74 -3.19
N VAL A 75 2.77 -2.02 -2.28
CA VAL A 75 2.55 -1.88 -0.83
C VAL A 75 3.26 -0.64 -0.32
N MET A 76 2.58 0.12 0.56
CA MET A 76 3.22 1.17 1.36
C MET A 76 3.50 0.65 2.78
N PRO A 77 4.76 0.40 3.16
CA PRO A 77 5.10 -0.10 4.49
C PRO A 77 4.60 0.78 5.63
N GLY A 78 4.73 2.10 5.51
CA GLY A 78 4.25 3.03 6.54
C GLY A 78 2.73 2.95 6.78
N ALA A 79 1.93 2.75 5.73
CA ALA A 79 0.48 2.62 5.86
C ALA A 79 0.11 1.27 6.49
N VAL A 80 0.81 0.19 6.14
CA VAL A 80 0.66 -1.12 6.79
C VAL A 80 0.97 -1.02 8.29
N LEU A 81 2.10 -0.41 8.65
CA LEU A 81 2.48 -0.21 10.05
C LEU A 81 1.45 0.62 10.80
N ARG A 82 0.93 1.68 10.18
CA ARG A 82 -0.13 2.49 10.79
C ARG A 82 -1.42 1.69 11.01
N ALA A 83 -1.82 0.87 10.04
CA ALA A 83 -2.99 0.00 10.17
C ALA A 83 -2.84 -1.03 11.30
N LEU A 84 -1.60 -1.49 11.54
CA LEU A 84 -1.22 -2.37 12.64
C LEU A 84 -1.02 -1.64 13.98
N LYS A 85 -1.24 -0.32 14.03
CA LYS A 85 -0.97 0.54 15.20
C LYS A 85 0.50 0.46 15.67
N LEU A 86 1.43 0.25 14.74
CA LEU A 86 2.87 0.23 14.97
C LEU A 86 3.51 1.58 14.59
N PRO A 87 4.74 1.85 15.04
CA PRO A 87 5.48 3.03 14.60
C PRO A 87 5.59 3.10 13.07
N PHE A 88 5.09 4.18 12.47
CA PHE A 88 5.07 4.35 11.01
C PHE A 88 5.82 5.58 10.51
N LYS A 89 6.27 6.45 11.43
CA LYS A 89 7.08 7.64 11.14
C LYS A 89 8.38 7.59 11.94
N GLY A 90 9.46 8.12 11.36
CA GLY A 90 10.75 8.28 12.05
C GLY A 90 11.61 7.01 12.14
N TYR A 91 11.11 5.82 11.84
CA TYR A 91 11.90 4.58 11.89
C TYR A 91 12.99 4.49 10.79
N LYS A 92 12.87 5.26 9.71
CA LYS A 92 13.89 5.30 8.64
C LYS A 92 15.11 6.10 9.07
N ASN A 93 14.92 7.41 9.25
CA ASN A 93 16.01 8.40 9.46
C ASN A 93 15.82 9.29 10.71
N GLY A 94 14.86 8.97 11.58
CA GLY A 94 14.62 9.75 12.80
C GLY A 94 15.67 9.50 13.89
N THR A 95 15.73 10.39 14.87
CA THR A 95 16.64 10.27 16.03
C THR A 95 16.41 8.99 16.82
N ARG A 96 15.15 8.54 16.93
CA ARG A 96 14.74 7.31 17.61
C ARG A 96 14.66 6.09 16.66
N ARG A 97 15.27 6.14 15.47
CA ARG A 97 15.05 5.13 14.42
C ARG A 97 15.25 3.69 14.90
N LEU A 98 16.30 3.40 15.66
CA LEU A 98 16.61 2.04 16.12
C LEU A 98 15.56 1.53 17.12
N ASP A 99 15.14 2.38 18.05
CA ASP A 99 14.06 2.04 18.99
C ASP A 99 12.76 1.75 18.27
N LEU A 100 12.41 2.56 17.27
CA LEU A 100 11.19 2.38 16.50
C LEU A 100 11.24 1.12 15.63
N ARG A 101 12.38 0.81 15.00
CA ARG A 101 12.57 -0.45 14.24
C ARG A 101 12.40 -1.67 15.14
N ARG A 102 12.97 -1.64 16.34
CA ARG A 102 12.82 -2.70 17.35
C ARG A 102 11.36 -2.87 17.77
N GLN A 103 10.67 -1.78 18.10
CA GLN A 103 9.23 -1.82 18.43
C GLN A 103 8.38 -2.39 17.30
N ILE A 104 8.72 -2.09 16.05
CA ILE A 104 8.04 -2.68 14.88
C ILE A 104 8.28 -4.19 14.83
N LEU A 105 9.53 -4.65 14.95
CA LEU A 105 9.88 -6.07 14.87
C LEU A 105 9.25 -6.90 16.00
N GLU A 106 9.25 -6.37 17.22
CA GLU A 106 8.61 -7.01 18.39
C GLU A 106 7.09 -7.02 18.25
N GLY A 107 6.50 -5.92 17.77
CA GLY A 107 5.07 -5.79 17.62
C GLY A 107 4.48 -6.51 16.39
N LEU A 108 5.26 -6.81 15.35
CA LEU A 108 4.72 -7.43 14.13
C LEU A 108 4.05 -8.80 14.39
N PRO A 109 4.72 -9.79 15.01
CA PRO A 109 4.11 -11.08 15.34
C PRO A 109 2.91 -10.92 16.27
N GLU A 110 3.00 -9.91 17.14
CA GLU A 110 1.93 -9.61 18.05
C GLU A 110 0.75 -9.01 17.37
N ARG A 111 0.80 -8.39 16.16
CA ARG A 111 -0.25 -7.54 15.56
C ARG A 111 -0.99 -8.17 14.38
N ILE A 112 -0.63 -9.39 14.00
CA ILE A 112 -1.18 -10.08 12.83
C ILE A 112 -1.56 -11.53 13.19
N PRO A 113 -2.54 -12.12 12.49
CA PRO A 113 -2.93 -13.52 12.72
C PRO A 113 -1.96 -14.54 12.10
N LEU A 114 -0.77 -14.12 11.67
CA LEU A 114 0.20 -14.94 10.94
C LEU A 114 1.43 -15.21 11.80
N ALA A 115 1.88 -16.47 11.81
CA ALA A 115 3.17 -16.81 12.39
C ALA A 115 4.32 -16.28 11.52
N LEU A 116 5.34 -15.70 12.16
CA LEU A 116 6.53 -15.15 11.49
C LEU A 116 7.82 -15.88 11.94
N PRO A 117 7.96 -17.20 11.67
CA PRO A 117 9.06 -18.00 12.22
C PRO A 117 10.46 -17.58 11.73
N ASN A 118 10.55 -16.86 10.62
CA ASN A 118 11.82 -16.39 10.06
C ASN A 118 12.19 -14.97 10.52
N LEU A 119 11.33 -14.28 11.27
CA LEU A 119 11.55 -12.87 11.63
C LEU A 119 12.79 -12.70 12.51
N GLU A 120 13.03 -13.63 13.43
CA GLU A 120 14.20 -13.63 14.31
C GLU A 120 15.51 -13.64 13.50
N ARG A 121 15.57 -14.40 12.40
CA ARG A 121 16.74 -14.49 11.52
C ARG A 121 17.01 -13.20 10.74
N LEU A 122 15.98 -12.38 10.55
CA LEU A 122 16.06 -11.11 9.82
C LEU A 122 16.21 -9.90 10.75
N GLN A 123 16.28 -10.12 12.06
CA GLN A 123 16.24 -9.05 13.05
C GLN A 123 17.41 -8.07 12.87
N ASP A 124 18.63 -8.57 12.78
CA ASP A 124 19.83 -7.73 12.62
C ASP A 124 19.81 -6.95 11.29
N ASP A 125 19.40 -7.60 10.20
CA ASP A 125 19.29 -6.96 8.88
C ASP A 125 18.22 -5.86 8.87
N CYS A 126 17.08 -6.09 9.50
CA CYS A 126 16.01 -5.10 9.64
C CYS A 126 16.43 -3.94 10.55
N MET A 127 17.22 -4.21 11.60
CA MET A 127 17.76 -3.19 12.49
C MET A 127 18.79 -2.33 11.76
N ALA A 128 19.64 -2.93 10.92
CA ALA A 128 20.65 -2.22 10.12
C ALA A 128 20.02 -1.43 8.97
N SER A 129 19.03 -1.99 8.26
CA SER A 129 18.45 -1.41 7.04
C SER A 129 16.94 -1.22 7.13
N HIS A 130 16.48 0.02 6.98
CA HIS A 130 15.04 0.28 6.88
C HIS A 130 14.44 -0.29 5.59
N ASP A 131 15.24 -0.51 4.55
CA ASP A 131 14.76 -1.13 3.30
C ASP A 131 14.49 -2.62 3.50
N CYS A 132 15.32 -3.29 4.32
CA CYS A 132 15.04 -4.67 4.74
C CYS A 132 13.75 -4.74 5.57
N LEU A 133 13.58 -3.83 6.53
CA LEU A 133 12.34 -3.76 7.32
C LEU A 133 11.11 -3.48 6.44
N ASP A 134 11.21 -2.55 5.49
CA ASP A 134 10.15 -2.26 4.54
C ASP A 134 9.77 -3.48 3.69
N ALA A 135 10.76 -4.28 3.26
CA ALA A 135 10.54 -5.52 2.53
C ALA A 135 9.81 -6.58 3.38
N VAL A 136 10.16 -6.71 4.66
CA VAL A 136 9.44 -7.59 5.60
C VAL A 136 7.99 -7.15 5.77
N VAL A 137 7.75 -5.84 5.96
CA VAL A 137 6.39 -5.29 6.09
C VAL A 137 5.58 -5.50 4.80
N ALA A 138 6.21 -5.36 3.62
CA ALA A 138 5.58 -5.64 2.34
C ALA A 138 5.21 -7.13 2.20
N ALA A 139 6.08 -8.04 2.64
CA ALA A 139 5.80 -9.47 2.66
C ALA A 139 4.64 -9.83 3.61
N VAL A 140 4.57 -9.19 4.77
CA VAL A 140 3.43 -9.31 5.70
C VAL A 140 2.14 -8.87 5.03
N ALA A 141 2.13 -7.72 4.34
CA ALA A 141 0.95 -7.25 3.61
C ALA A 141 0.52 -8.24 2.51
N ALA A 142 1.47 -8.81 1.76
CA ALA A 142 1.18 -9.83 0.75
C ALA A 142 0.59 -11.12 1.37
N ALA A 143 1.12 -11.56 2.51
CA ALA A 143 0.61 -12.74 3.21
C ALA A 143 -0.80 -12.51 3.78
N LEU A 144 -1.05 -11.31 4.33
CA LEU A 144 -2.37 -10.89 4.78
C LEU A 144 -3.36 -10.87 3.62
N TRP A 145 -2.97 -10.32 2.47
CA TRP A 145 -3.80 -10.32 1.27
C TRP A 145 -4.14 -11.74 0.82
N SER A 146 -3.14 -12.62 0.75
CA SER A 146 -3.34 -14.03 0.37
C SER A 146 -4.30 -14.76 1.31
N THR A 147 -4.33 -14.38 2.59
CA THR A 147 -5.18 -14.99 3.61
C THR A 147 -6.61 -14.48 3.56
N ASP A 148 -6.79 -13.16 3.56
CA ASP A 148 -8.10 -12.51 3.44
C ASP A 148 -7.97 -11.16 2.70
N PRO A 149 -8.23 -11.13 1.37
CA PRO A 149 -8.22 -9.90 0.59
C PRO A 149 -9.23 -8.87 1.09
N ALA A 150 -10.29 -9.28 1.79
CA ALA A 150 -11.29 -8.35 2.29
C ALA A 150 -10.74 -7.43 3.39
N MET A 151 -9.58 -7.74 3.98
CA MET A 151 -8.86 -6.83 4.90
C MET A 151 -8.32 -5.59 4.20
N PHE A 152 -8.24 -5.61 2.88
CA PHE A 152 -7.76 -4.50 2.06
C PHE A 152 -8.94 -3.80 1.42
N ARG A 153 -8.92 -2.47 1.43
CA ARG A 153 -9.91 -1.71 0.68
C ARG A 153 -9.47 -1.67 -0.76
N LEU A 154 -10.17 -2.47 -1.56
CA LEU A 154 -10.21 -2.24 -2.99
C LEU A 154 -11.10 -1.01 -3.27
N PRO A 155 -10.74 -0.20 -4.26
CA PRO A 155 -11.67 0.73 -4.87
C PRO A 155 -12.86 -0.08 -5.38
N ALA A 156 -14.08 0.34 -5.05
CA ALA A 156 -15.24 -0.32 -5.61
C ALA A 156 -15.14 -0.27 -7.15
N PRO A 157 -15.40 -1.37 -7.87
CA PRO A 157 -15.75 -1.25 -9.28
C PRO A 157 -16.92 -0.28 -9.32
N GLN A 158 -16.80 0.84 -10.04
CA GLN A 158 -17.96 1.68 -10.27
C GLN A 158 -19.01 0.78 -10.93
N ASP A 159 -20.07 0.50 -10.20
CA ASP A 159 -21.22 -0.22 -10.72
C ASP A 159 -21.56 0.42 -12.06
N GLY A 160 -21.60 -0.39 -13.12
CA GLY A 160 -21.73 0.06 -14.53
C GLY A 160 -23.07 0.70 -14.87
N ARG A 161 -23.62 1.53 -13.97
CA ARG A 161 -24.89 2.24 -14.05
C ARG A 161 -24.79 3.60 -13.36
N GLU A 162 -23.81 4.39 -13.74
CA GLU A 162 -24.03 5.82 -13.88
C GLU A 162 -23.52 6.23 -15.24
N ASN A 163 -24.31 7.03 -15.95
CA ASN A 163 -23.97 7.59 -17.24
C ASN A 163 -22.70 8.45 -17.14
N CYS A 164 -21.52 7.83 -17.12
CA CYS A 164 -20.23 8.47 -17.26
C CYS A 164 -19.96 8.70 -18.75
N SER A 165 -20.79 9.53 -19.39
CA SER A 165 -20.50 10.06 -20.72
C SER A 165 -19.63 11.33 -20.69
N SER A 166 -19.04 11.67 -19.53
CA SER A 166 -18.16 12.82 -19.38
C SER A 166 -17.43 12.73 -18.05
N LEU A 167 -16.09 12.78 -18.07
CA LEU A 167 -15.18 12.91 -16.93
C LEU A 167 -14.94 11.64 -16.11
N MET A 168 -14.04 10.77 -16.60
CA MET A 168 -12.95 10.13 -15.84
C MET A 168 -12.30 9.06 -16.75
N PRO A 169 -11.06 9.24 -17.26
CA PRO A 169 -10.29 8.12 -17.75
C PRO A 169 -9.72 7.37 -16.54
N ASN A 170 -10.58 6.52 -15.98
CA ASN A 170 -10.28 5.30 -15.27
C ASN A 170 -9.44 5.37 -13.96
N PRO A 171 -10.00 5.02 -12.78
CA PRO A 171 -9.24 4.77 -11.55
C PRO A 171 -8.00 3.87 -11.75
N MET A 172 -7.97 3.05 -12.81
CA MET A 172 -6.82 2.23 -13.22
C MET A 172 -5.47 2.98 -13.40
N ILE A 173 -5.46 4.32 -13.50
CA ILE A 173 -4.23 5.13 -13.74
C ILE A 173 -3.71 5.81 -12.45
N GLU A 174 -4.49 5.84 -11.37
CA GLU A 174 -4.15 6.60 -10.15
C GLU A 174 -3.24 5.87 -9.17
N GLY A 175 -3.05 4.58 -9.42
CA GLY A 175 -2.29 3.58 -8.68
C GLY A 175 -2.52 3.46 -7.17
N TRP A 176 -2.17 2.28 -6.70
CA TRP A 176 -2.84 1.67 -5.56
C TRP A 176 -1.83 1.30 -4.52
N LEU A 177 -1.75 2.05 -3.43
CA LEU A 177 -0.94 1.67 -2.29
C LEU A 177 -1.82 0.82 -1.38
N TYR A 178 -1.54 -0.47 -1.35
CA TYR A 178 -2.28 -1.43 -0.55
C TYR A 178 -1.82 -1.39 0.89
N ALA A 179 -2.76 -1.11 1.78
CA ALA A 179 -2.62 -1.28 3.21
C ALA A 179 -3.93 -1.87 3.77
N PRO A 180 -3.85 -2.69 4.84
CA PRO A 180 -5.03 -3.19 5.52
C PRO A 180 -5.86 -2.05 6.10
N VAL A 181 -7.19 -2.16 6.05
CA VAL A 181 -8.12 -1.24 6.72
C VAL A 181 -8.54 -1.83 8.06
N HIS A 182 -7.80 -1.48 9.12
CA HIS A 182 -8.08 -1.79 10.53
C HIS A 182 -8.21 -3.31 10.82
N ILE A 183 -7.08 -3.97 11.04
CA ILE A 183 -7.04 -5.42 11.39
C ILE A 183 -7.69 -5.71 12.76
N GLY A 184 -7.57 -4.77 13.71
CA GLY A 184 -8.03 -4.95 15.09
C GLY A 184 -9.55 -5.06 15.28
N ASP A 185 -10.36 -4.57 14.33
CA ASP A 185 -11.83 -4.55 14.47
C ASP A 185 -12.50 -5.84 13.96
N ARG A 186 -11.79 -6.65 13.15
CA ARG A 186 -12.31 -7.91 12.57
C ARG A 186 -11.90 -9.18 13.30
N TYR A 187 -10.92 -9.11 14.19
CA TYR A 187 -10.47 -10.25 15.00
C TYR A 187 -10.64 -9.96 16.50
N PRO A 188 -11.89 -9.94 17.03
CA PRO A 188 -12.14 -9.71 18.44
C PRO A 188 -11.59 -10.89 19.27
N GLY A 189 -10.48 -10.65 19.98
CA GLY A 189 -9.66 -11.67 20.65
C GLY A 189 -8.16 -11.43 20.44
N PHE A 190 -7.86 -10.62 19.43
CA PHE A 190 -6.55 -10.04 19.20
C PHE A 190 -6.32 -8.86 20.17
N HIS A 191 -5.72 -9.14 21.32
CA HIS A 191 -5.48 -8.13 22.36
C HIS A 191 -4.17 -7.39 22.11
N PRO A 192 -4.21 -6.06 21.84
CA PRO A 192 -3.01 -5.26 21.80
C PRO A 192 -2.43 -5.17 23.21
N GLY A 193 -1.24 -5.74 23.42
CA GLY A 193 -0.37 -5.36 24.54
C GLY A 193 0.03 -3.90 24.45
#